data_AF-A0A848MGZ0-F1
#
_entry.id   AF-A0A848MGZ0-F1
#
_cell.length_a   1.000
_cell.length_b   1.000
_cell.length_c   1.000
_cell.angle_alpha   90.00
_cell.angle_beta   90.00
_cell.angle_gamma   90.00
#
_symmetry.space_group_name_H-M   'P 1'
#
loop_
_entity.id
_entity.type
_entity.pdbx_description
1 polymer ?
#
loop_
_entity_poly.entity_id
_entity_poly.type
_entity_poly.pdbx_seq_one_letter_code
_entity_poly.pdbx_strand_id
1 'polypeptide(L)'
;MLKKLVTGQLSLPMTFWGWGFCGGLFIGLIGLAGIHTGHTSMVPLSYILKTILFSAVFSGITFILRKKITVFGALAFLVVLIQVVMSIVMVIGLSSLLYK
;
A
#
# COMPACT_ATOMS: atom_id res chain seq x y z
N MET A 1 1.75 -16.62 0.28
CA MET A 1 2.82 -15.62 0.00
C MET A 1 2.79 -14.39 0.90
N LEU A 2 1.60 -13.90 1.30
CA LEU A 2 1.45 -12.73 2.19
C LEU A 2 2.31 -12.77 3.47
N LYS A 3 2.37 -13.93 4.15
CA LYS A 3 3.24 -14.12 5.33
C LYS A 3 4.71 -13.81 5.04
N LYS A 4 5.22 -14.17 3.86
CA LYS A 4 6.61 -13.91 3.44
C LYS A 4 6.85 -12.42 3.15
N LEU A 5 5.84 -11.73 2.63
CA LEU A 5 5.86 -10.29 2.42
C LEU A 5 5.94 -9.55 3.76
N VAL A 6 5.02 -9.84 4.69
CA VAL A 6 4.94 -9.16 5.99
C VAL A 6 6.18 -9.38 6.85
N THR A 7 6.77 -10.58 6.78
CA THR A 7 7.96 -10.95 7.57
C THR A 7 9.28 -10.55 6.92
N GLY A 8 9.26 -9.86 5.77
CA GLY A 8 10.47 -9.39 5.10
C GLY A 8 11.37 -10.53 4.60
N GLN A 9 10.78 -11.68 4.23
CA GLN A 9 11.50 -12.80 3.63
C GLN A 9 11.69 -12.63 2.11
N LEU A 10 10.97 -11.67 1.51
CA LEU A 10 11.15 -11.29 0.11
C LEU A 10 12.30 -10.30 -0.05
N SER A 11 12.90 -10.26 -1.24
CA SER A 11 13.94 -9.27 -1.54
C SER A 11 13.35 -7.86 -1.52
N LEU A 12 14.19 -6.87 -1.23
CA LEU A 12 13.81 -5.45 -1.20
C LEU A 12 13.16 -4.97 -2.50
N PRO A 13 13.72 -5.22 -3.71
CA PRO A 13 13.07 -4.81 -4.95
C PRO A 13 11.73 -5.53 -5.16
N MET A 14 11.61 -6.80 -4.77
CA MET A 14 10.34 -7.53 -4.95
C MET A 14 9.25 -7.02 -3.99
N THR A 15 9.63 -6.67 -2.77
CA THR A 15 8.73 -6.09 -1.76
C THR A 15 8.27 -4.69 -2.18
N PHE A 16 9.21 -3.83 -2.61
CA PHE A 16 8.90 -2.44 -2.96
C PHE A 16 8.27 -2.29 -4.34
N TRP A 17 8.92 -2.79 -5.40
CA TRP A 17 8.43 -2.65 -6.78
C TRP A 17 7.30 -3.63 -7.09
N GLY A 18 7.46 -4.89 -6.71
CA GLY A 18 6.49 -5.94 -6.97
C GLY A 18 5.20 -5.73 -6.17
N TRP A 19 5.31 -5.67 -4.85
CA TRP A 19 4.11 -5.57 -4.01
C TRP A 19 3.66 -4.13 -3.76
N GLY A 20 4.58 -3.22 -3.45
CA GLY A 20 4.25 -1.81 -3.21
C GLY A 20 3.75 -1.11 -4.46
N PHE A 21 4.62 -0.93 -5.46
CA PHE A 21 4.30 -0.16 -6.66
C PHE A 21 3.28 -0.87 -7.57
N CYS A 22 3.55 -2.10 -8.00
CA CYS A 22 2.66 -2.82 -8.92
C CYS A 22 1.32 -3.18 -8.25
N GLY A 23 1.33 -3.65 -7.00
CA GLY A 23 0.10 -3.90 -6.25
C GLY A 23 -0.72 -2.62 -6.01
N GLY A 24 -0.07 -1.50 -5.68
CA GLY A 24 -0.74 -0.20 -5.51
C GLY A 24 -1.35 0.32 -6.82
N LEU A 25 -0.65 0.17 -7.94
CA LEU A 25 -1.15 0.52 -9.27
C LEU A 25 -2.37 -0.33 -9.65
N PHE A 26 -2.27 -1.65 -9.44
CA PHE A 26 -3.36 -2.58 -9.78
C PHE A 26 -4.64 -2.24 -9.01
N ILE A 27 -4.53 -2.00 -7.70
CA ILE A 27 -5.68 -1.60 -6.87
C ILE A 27 -6.21 -0.22 -7.30
N GLY A 28 -5.33 0.71 -7.65
CA GLY A 28 -5.72 2.03 -8.15
C GLY A 28 -6.51 1.96 -9.46
N LEU A 29 -6.09 1.11 -10.39
CA LEU A 29 -6.80 0.88 -11.65
C LEU A 29 -8.18 0.26 -11.42
N ILE A 30 -8.31 -0.67 -10.47
CA ILE A 30 -9.62 -1.23 -10.09
C ILE A 30 -10.54 -0.14 -9.54
N GLY A 31 -10.03 0.74 -8.68
CA GLY A 31 -10.80 1.87 -8.16
C GLY A 31 -11.28 2.81 -9.28
N LEU A 32 -10.40 3.11 -10.25
CA LEU A 32 -10.71 3.97 -11.38
C LEU A 32 -11.72 3.33 -12.35
N ALA A 33 -11.57 2.03 -12.63
CA ALA A 33 -12.53 1.25 -13.40
C ALA A 33 -13.90 1.19 -12.71
N GLY A 34 -13.94 1.12 -11.38
CA GLY A 34 -15.16 1.19 -10.59
C GLY A 34 -15.94 2.51 -10.80
N ILE A 35 -15.22 3.63 -10.93
CA ILE A 35 -15.83 4.93 -11.26
C ILE A 35 -16.43 4.91 -12.66
N HIS A 36 -15.68 4.44 -13.66
CA HIS A 36 -16.14 4.39 -15.05
C HIS A 36 -17.32 3.45 -15.29
N THR A 37 -17.49 2.42 -14.46
CA THR A 37 -18.57 1.44 -14.55
C THR A 37 -19.77 1.78 -13.67
N GLY A 38 -19.79 2.95 -13.02
CA GLY A 38 -20.88 3.40 -12.14
C GLY A 38 -20.92 2.71 -10.76
N HIS A 39 -19.91 1.90 -10.43
CA HIS A 39 -19.80 1.21 -9.15
C HIS A 39 -18.96 2.05 -8.17
N THR A 40 -19.49 3.18 -7.72
CA THR A 40 -18.79 4.12 -6.82
C THR A 40 -18.33 3.50 -5.50
N SER A 41 -19.01 2.44 -5.03
CA SER A 41 -18.62 1.63 -3.86
C SER A 41 -17.27 0.93 -4.01
N MET A 42 -16.76 0.72 -5.23
CA MET A 42 -15.43 0.15 -5.45
C MET A 42 -14.31 1.09 -5.04
N VAL A 43 -14.56 2.41 -5.00
CA VAL A 43 -13.57 3.42 -4.61
C VAL A 43 -13.15 3.27 -3.15
N PRO A 44 -14.05 3.36 -2.14
CA PRO A 44 -13.64 3.16 -0.75
C PRO A 44 -13.06 1.77 -0.49
N LEU A 45 -13.57 0.74 -1.16
CA LEU A 45 -13.05 -0.62 -1.05
C LEU A 45 -11.61 -0.74 -1.55
N SER A 46 -11.28 -0.13 -2.70
CA SER A 46 -9.92 -0.11 -3.22
C SER A 46 -8.97 0.68 -2.32
N TYR A 47 -9.42 1.76 -1.66
CA TYR A 47 -8.60 2.46 -0.64
C TYR A 47 -8.32 1.61 0.61
N ILE A 48 -9.30 0.83 1.08
CA ILE A 48 -9.10 -0.11 2.20
C ILE A 48 -8.07 -1.17 1.82
N LEU A 49 -8.23 -1.82 0.66
CA LEU A 49 -7.27 -2.81 0.16
C LEU A 49 -5.88 -2.22 -0.03
N LYS A 50 -5.78 -1.01 -0.56
CA LYS A 50 -4.52 -0.28 -0.74
C LYS A 50 -3.82 -0.02 0.60
N THR A 51 -4.59 0.36 1.63
CA THR A 51 -4.06 0.60 2.99
C THR A 51 -3.51 -0.68 3.60
N ILE A 52 -4.22 -1.81 3.46
CA ILE A 52 -3.78 -3.12 3.94
C ILE A 52 -2.49 -3.54 3.23
N LEU A 53 -2.44 -3.38 1.90
CA LEU A 53 -1.28 -3.72 1.09
C LEU A 53 -0.04 -2.91 1.52
N PHE A 54 -0.16 -1.58 1.61
CA PHE A 54 0.98 -0.75 2.01
C PHE A 54 1.42 -0.97 3.45
N SER A 55 0.50 -1.31 4.36
CA SER A 55 0.86 -1.71 5.73
C SER A 55 1.66 -3.02 5.74
N ALA A 56 1.28 -4.01 4.92
CA ALA A 56 2.03 -5.25 4.77
C ALA A 56 3.41 -5.03 4.15
N VAL A 57 3.51 -4.17 3.13
CA VAL A 57 4.77 -3.78 2.49
C VAL A 57 5.68 -3.03 3.48
N PHE A 58 5.11 -2.11 4.26
CA PHE A 58 5.81 -1.36 5.30
C PHE A 58 6.41 -2.29 6.35
N SER A 59 5.62 -3.25 6.86
CA SER A 59 6.11 -4.28 7.77
C SER A 59 7.26 -5.08 7.13
N GLY A 60 7.08 -5.53 5.89
CA GLY A 60 8.10 -6.29 5.15
C GLY A 60 9.42 -5.55 5.03
N ILE A 61 9.38 -4.29 4.61
CA ILE A 61 10.55 -3.41 4.50
C ILE A 61 11.20 -3.22 5.88
N THR A 62 10.41 -2.98 6.94
CA THR A 62 10.91 -2.83 8.32
C THR A 62 11.71 -4.06 8.76
N PHE A 63 11.20 -5.27 8.51
CA PHE A 63 11.91 -6.51 8.83
C PHE A 63 13.19 -6.70 8.00
N ILE A 64 13.19 -6.29 6.73
CA ILE A 64 14.37 -6.33 5.87
C ILE A 64 15.46 -5.38 6.41
N LEU A 65 15.10 -4.14 6.75
CA LEU A 65 16.04 -3.16 7.32
C LEU A 65 16.58 -3.61 8.68
N ARG A 66 15.77 -4.27 9.51
CA ARG A 66 16.23 -4.82 10.80
C ARG A 66 17.39 -5.80 10.63
N LYS A 67 17.42 -6.57 9.53
CA LYS A 67 18.51 -7.51 9.24
C LYS A 67 19.72 -6.82 8.61
N LYS A 68 19.48 -5.89 7.69
CA LYS A 68 20.55 -5.16 6.98
C LYS A 68 20.08 -3.76 6.61
N ILE A 69 20.66 -2.75 7.26
CA ILE A 69 20.41 -1.35 6.91
C ILE A 69 21.11 -1.06 5.59
N THR A 70 20.33 -0.63 4.60
CA THR A 70 20.83 -0.20 3.28
C THR A 70 20.19 1.13 2.94
N VAL A 71 20.92 2.00 2.23
CA VAL A 71 20.43 3.33 1.84
C VAL A 71 19.14 3.21 1.02
N PHE A 72 19.13 2.31 0.03
CA PHE A 72 17.92 2.04 -0.78
C PHE A 72 16.76 1.50 0.05
N GLY A 73 17.03 0.71 1.09
CA GLY A 73 15.98 0.28 2.01
C GLY A 73 15.41 1.41 2.85
N ALA A 74 16.25 2.30 3.36
CA ALA A 74 15.80 3.46 4.12
C ALA A 74 14.94 4.40 3.25
N LEU A 75 15.34 4.61 2.00
CA LEU A 75 14.55 5.36 1.01
C LEU A 75 13.20 4.67 0.75
N ALA A 76 13.20 3.36 0.48
CA ALA A 76 11.97 2.61 0.26
C ALA A 76 11.03 2.66 1.48
N PHE A 77 11.59 2.60 2.70
CA PHE A 77 10.85 2.73 3.94
C PHE A 77 10.18 4.10 4.06
N LEU A 78 10.91 5.18 3.82
CA LEU A 78 10.37 6.55 3.87
C LEU A 78 9.24 6.74 2.84
N VAL A 79 9.44 6.29 1.61
CA VAL A 79 8.43 6.40 0.56
C VAL A 79 7.15 5.64 0.93
N VAL A 80 7.28 4.41 1.43
CA VAL A 80 6.13 3.59 1.83
C VAL A 80 5.44 4.18 3.07
N LEU A 81 6.19 4.74 4.03
CA LEU A 81 5.63 5.41 5.20
C LEU A 81 4.73 6.57 4.78
N ILE A 82 5.20 7.43 3.87
CA ILE A 82 4.40 8.54 3.33
C ILE A 82 3.15 8.01 2.64
N GLN A 83 3.26 6.93 1.85
CA GLN A 83 2.09 6.31 1.20
C GLN A 83 1.07 5.76 2.20
N VAL A 84 1.50 5.15 3.31
CA VAL A 84 0.59 4.65 4.36
C VAL A 84 -0.15 5.82 5.00
N VAL A 85 0.55 6.89 5.38
CA VAL A 85 -0.06 8.09 5.98
C VAL A 85 -1.08 8.71 5.02
N MET A 86 -0.69 8.94 3.76
CA MET A 86 -1.59 9.50 2.75
C MET A 86 -2.81 8.59 2.48
N SER A 87 -2.64 7.27 2.52
CA SER A 87 -3.75 6.33 2.35
C SER A 87 -4.74 6.41 3.51
N ILE A 88 -4.25 6.51 4.76
CA ILE A 88 -5.11 6.68 5.95
C ILE A 88 -5.88 8.00 5.88
N VAL A 89 -5.19 9.10 5.54
CA VAL A 89 -5.83 10.42 5.39
C VAL A 89 -6.94 10.38 4.33
N MET A 90 -6.68 9.72 3.19
CA MET A 90 -7.68 9.51 2.14
C MET A 90 -8.89 8.71 2.61
N VAL A 91 -8.68 7.63 3.38
CA VAL A 91 -9.79 6.82 3.93
C VAL A 91 -10.65 7.67 4.86
N ILE A 92 -10.04 8.42 5.78
CA ILE A 92 -10.75 9.30 6.71
C ILE A 92 -11.52 10.40 5.95
N GLY A 93 -10.88 11.02 4.95
CA GLY A 93 -11.51 12.03 4.11
C GLY A 93 -12.72 11.49 3.34
N LEU A 94 -12.61 10.30 2.76
CA LEU A 94 -13.72 9.62 2.09
C LEU A 94 -14.84 9.26 3.07
N SER A 95 -14.51 8.77 4.26
CA SER A 95 -15.52 8.51 5.31
C SER A 95 -16.28 9.79 5.68
N SER A 96 -15.60 10.94 5.79
CA SER A 96 -16.27 12.22 6.09
C SER A 96 -17.25 12.67 5.00
N LEU A 97 -17.00 12.31 3.74
CA LEU A 97 -17.89 12.62 2.61
C LEU A 97 -19.12 11.71 2.55
N LEU A 98 -19.03 10.48 3.08
CA LEU A 98 -20.12 9.51 3.10
C LEU A 98 -21.12 9.74 4.25
N TYR A 99 -20.70 10.42 5.33
CA TYR A 99 -21.54 10.71 6.50
C TYR A 99 -22.15 12.12 6.48
N LYS A 100 -22.33 12.70 5.29
CA LYS A 100 -22.93 14.04 5.12
C LYS A 100 -24.44 13.97 4.94
#